data_AF-A0A2T2NH30-F1
#
_entry.id   AF-A0A2T2NH30-F1
#
_cell.length_a   1.000
_cell.length_b   1.000
_cell.length_c   1.000
_cell.angle_alpha   90.00
_cell.angle_beta   90.00
_cell.angle_gamma   90.00
#
_symmetry.space_group_name_H-M   'P 1'
#
loop_
_entity.id
_entity.type
_entity.pdbx_description
1 polymer ?
#
loop_
_entity_poly.entity_id
_entity_poly.type
_entity_poly.pdbx_seq_one_letter_code
_entity_poly.pdbx_strand_id
1 'polypeptide(L)'
;MSSATVLLVAIAPNIFFRPKTQPALVIDSHLTVSGLAFRLKDLIFRFQSEDDVLTGEFALSATVFVNCIEEDTPHWSSLQTECNNFMPDRKLLSIGSNVSLPKVPTTNAFRFEPLSATTEDGDSLAIAVPSRLYFEQTEEKPLNGKRIGIKDNIQLVGPQDETADIVKKLIHQGAVVIGKQRLNAFAGSEKPPDQCIDYFSSWNPRADGYLRTAGSTSGGGSSIAGYNWMDYAVGTDNWSCTLNNMVEATGSLREPARVCVLYGLKATNRIISA
;
A
#
# COMPACT_ATOMS: atom_id res chain seq x y z
N MET A 1 13.41 -2.35 24.43
CA MET A 1 13.08 -0.97 24.01
C MET A 1 11.67 -1.00 23.43
N SER A 2 10.67 -0.42 24.10
CA SER A 2 9.32 -0.34 23.54
C SER A 2 9.33 0.72 22.42
N SER A 3 9.42 0.23 21.19
CA SER A 3 9.31 1.05 19.98
C SER A 3 7.85 1.39 19.79
N ALA A 4 7.54 2.67 19.62
CA ALA A 4 6.24 3.08 19.10
C ALA A 4 6.10 2.51 17.69
N THR A 5 5.09 1.67 17.45
CA THR A 5 4.72 1.25 16.10
C THR A 5 3.75 2.29 15.57
N VAL A 6 4.27 3.23 14.78
CA VAL A 6 3.42 4.15 14.04
C VAL A 6 3.05 3.45 12.75
N LEU A 7 1.80 2.98 12.71
CA LEU A 7 1.22 2.41 11.51
C LEU A 7 0.67 3.55 10.68
N LEU A 8 1.35 3.83 9.58
CA LEU A 8 0.88 4.80 8.63
C LEU A 8 -0.19 4.15 7.74
N VAL A 9 -1.35 4.79 7.62
CA VAL A 9 -2.44 4.34 6.74
C VAL A 9 -2.52 5.31 5.57
N ALA A 10 -2.06 4.89 4.41
CA ALA A 10 -2.31 5.65 3.18
C ALA A 10 -3.75 5.33 2.73
N ILE A 11 -4.63 6.30 2.87
CA ILE A 11 -5.97 6.20 2.30
C ILE A 11 -5.81 6.57 0.82
N ALA A 12 -5.84 5.57 -0.06
CA ALA A 12 -5.84 5.79 -1.49
C ALA A 12 -7.27 6.09 -1.92
N PRO A 13 -7.67 7.34 -2.21
CA PRO A 13 -8.97 7.57 -2.79
C PRO A 13 -9.01 7.01 -4.19
N ASN A 14 -10.26 6.85 -4.60
CA ASN A 14 -10.72 6.33 -5.85
C ASN A 14 -9.75 6.63 -7.00
N ILE A 15 -9.29 5.55 -7.65
CA ILE A 15 -8.42 5.60 -8.84
C ILE A 15 -9.11 6.33 -10.03
N PHE A 16 -10.37 6.77 -9.88
CA PHE A 16 -11.22 7.38 -10.93
C PHE A 16 -10.95 8.86 -11.22
N PHE A 17 -10.39 9.63 -10.27
CA PHE A 17 -10.02 11.03 -10.49
C PHE A 17 -8.67 11.25 -9.84
N ARG A 18 -7.64 11.62 -10.63
CA ARG A 18 -6.24 11.92 -10.24
C ARG A 18 -5.82 11.30 -8.90
N PRO A 19 -4.94 10.28 -8.83
CA PRO A 19 -4.58 9.62 -7.57
C PRO A 19 -4.09 10.65 -6.55
N LYS A 20 -4.98 11.08 -5.66
CA LYS A 20 -4.67 12.03 -4.60
C LYS A 20 -4.58 11.22 -3.34
N THR A 21 -3.43 10.66 -3.00
CA THR A 21 -3.32 9.92 -1.73
C THR A 21 -3.79 10.83 -0.59
N GLN A 22 -4.83 10.44 0.14
CA GLN A 22 -5.23 11.12 1.36
C GLN A 22 -4.46 10.46 2.51
N PRO A 23 -3.48 11.15 3.08
CA PRO A 23 -2.76 10.60 4.21
C PRO A 23 -3.62 10.42 5.47
N ALA A 24 -3.45 9.30 6.16
CA ALA A 24 -3.91 9.15 7.54
C ALA A 24 -2.78 8.59 8.42
N LEU A 25 -2.47 9.32 9.49
CA LEU A 25 -1.52 8.87 10.49
C LEU A 25 -2.27 8.14 11.59
N VAL A 26 -1.97 6.85 11.82
CA VAL A 26 -2.57 6.11 12.92
C VAL A 26 -1.53 5.87 14.02
N ILE A 27 -1.84 6.34 15.22
CA ILE A 27 -1.02 6.15 16.41
C ILE A 27 -1.64 5.01 17.22
N ASP A 28 -0.96 3.86 17.24
CA ASP A 28 -1.39 2.69 18.02
C ASP A 28 -0.85 2.77 19.45
N SER A 29 -1.73 2.90 20.45
CA SER A 29 -1.36 3.21 21.85
C SER A 29 -1.17 2.00 22.76
N HIS A 30 -0.54 0.92 22.27
CA HIS A 30 0.04 -0.10 23.17
C HIS A 30 1.21 0.45 24.04
N LEU A 31 1.51 1.75 23.97
CA LEU A 31 2.49 2.48 24.75
C LEU A 31 1.91 2.83 26.13
N THR A 32 2.68 2.60 27.19
CA THR A 32 2.37 3.19 28.50
C THR A 32 2.26 4.71 28.35
N VAL A 33 1.13 5.27 28.77
CA VAL A 33 0.70 6.65 28.50
C VAL A 33 1.65 7.71 29.09
N SER A 34 2.56 7.31 29.97
CA SER A 34 3.64 8.15 30.50
C SER A 34 4.69 8.46 29.42
N GLY A 35 4.60 9.66 28.84
CA GLY A 35 5.62 10.22 27.93
C GLY A 35 5.27 10.18 26.44
N LEU A 36 4.06 9.74 26.07
CA LEU A 36 3.61 9.70 24.67
C LEU A 36 3.65 11.08 24.01
N ALA A 37 3.17 12.13 24.70
CA ALA A 37 3.19 13.51 24.25
C ALA A 37 4.60 13.98 23.86
N PHE A 38 5.58 13.77 24.74
CA PHE A 38 6.98 14.15 24.49
C PHE A 38 7.61 13.35 23.35
N ARG A 39 7.35 12.03 23.29
CA ARG A 39 7.88 11.16 22.21
C ARG A 39 7.21 11.42 20.87
N LEU A 40 5.97 11.89 20.86
CA LEU A 40 5.20 12.17 19.65
C LEU A 40 5.82 13.31 18.85
N LYS A 41 6.32 14.35 19.52
CA LYS A 41 7.06 15.46 18.88
C LYS A 41 8.26 14.94 18.09
N ASP A 42 9.16 14.24 18.78
CA ASP A 42 10.40 13.74 18.17
C ASP A 42 10.11 12.75 17.05
N LEU A 43 9.07 11.93 17.24
CA LEU A 43 8.63 10.96 16.25
C LEU A 43 8.03 11.62 15.01
N ILE A 44 7.13 12.59 15.16
CA ILE A 44 6.56 13.36 14.04
C ILE A 44 7.67 14.10 13.31
N PHE A 45 8.56 14.77 14.03
CA PHE A 45 9.69 15.47 13.44
C PHE A 45 10.58 14.52 12.63
N ARG A 46 10.89 13.35 13.20
CA ARG A 46 11.68 12.32 12.52
C ARG A 46 10.99 11.82 11.25
N PHE A 47 9.69 11.56 11.30
CA PHE A 47 8.95 11.18 10.10
C PHE A 47 8.90 12.28 9.04
N GLN A 48 8.69 13.53 9.44
CA GLN A 48 8.65 14.67 8.53
C GLN A 48 9.99 14.96 7.85
N SER A 49 11.10 14.61 8.50
CA SER A 49 12.45 14.89 8.02
C SER A 49 13.13 13.71 7.33
N GLU A 50 12.87 12.48 7.79
CA GLU A 50 13.59 11.28 7.35
C GLU A 50 12.73 10.33 6.50
N ASP A 51 11.40 10.35 6.58
CA ASP A 51 10.53 9.36 5.92
C ASP A 51 10.12 9.80 4.51
N ASP A 52 10.04 8.83 3.59
CA ASP A 52 9.72 9.09 2.19
C ASP A 52 8.25 9.37 1.91
N VAL A 53 7.35 8.90 2.78
CA VAL A 53 5.90 9.06 2.63
C VAL A 53 5.41 10.22 3.44
N LEU A 54 5.89 10.36 4.68
CA LEU A 54 5.48 11.39 5.63
C LEU A 54 6.15 12.75 5.39
N THR A 55 7.05 12.87 4.43
CA THR A 55 7.62 14.16 4.03
C THR A 55 6.62 14.99 3.21
N GLY A 56 6.70 16.32 3.32
CA GLY A 56 5.97 17.26 2.45
C GLY A 56 4.44 17.23 2.62
N GLU A 57 3.70 17.11 1.50
CA GLU A 57 2.23 17.20 1.48
C GLU A 57 1.53 16.16 2.37
N PHE A 58 2.14 15.00 2.59
CA PHE A 58 1.55 13.96 3.43
C PHE A 58 1.46 14.42 4.89
N ALA A 59 2.55 14.91 5.48
CA ALA A 59 2.52 15.50 6.82
C ALA A 59 1.64 16.75 6.88
N LEU A 60 1.57 17.51 5.79
CA LEU A 60 0.74 18.71 5.70
C LEU A 60 -0.73 18.42 5.45
N SER A 61 -1.19 17.20 5.16
CA SER A 61 -2.62 16.93 4.93
C SER A 61 -3.16 15.72 5.70
N ALA A 62 -2.31 15.05 6.49
CA ALA A 62 -2.68 13.85 7.24
C ALA A 62 -3.76 14.11 8.28
N THR A 63 -4.84 13.35 8.22
CA THR A 63 -5.75 13.19 9.36
C THR A 63 -5.07 12.30 10.40
N VAL A 64 -5.08 12.72 11.68
CA VAL A 64 -4.43 11.98 12.76
C VAL A 64 -5.46 11.19 13.53
N PHE A 65 -5.26 9.88 13.56
CA PHE A 65 -6.09 8.96 14.30
C PHE A 65 -5.32 8.34 15.46
N VAL A 66 -6.04 8.10 16.56
CA VAL A 66 -5.47 7.46 17.75
C VAL A 66 -6.29 6.23 18.07
N ASN A 67 -5.60 5.10 18.20
CA ASN A 67 -6.20 3.85 18.65
C ASN A 67 -6.04 3.70 20.17
N CYS A 68 -7.02 3.08 20.83
CA CYS A 68 -7.01 2.73 22.26
C CYS A 68 -6.90 3.88 23.30
N ILE A 69 -7.18 5.13 22.91
CA ILE A 69 -7.36 6.25 23.86
C ILE A 69 -8.80 6.75 23.77
N GLU A 70 -9.51 6.73 24.90
CA GLU A 70 -10.86 7.30 25.00
C GLU A 70 -10.81 8.83 24.95
N GLU A 71 -11.76 9.41 24.23
CA GLU A 71 -12.00 10.85 24.20
C GLU A 71 -12.30 11.36 25.64
N ASP A 72 -12.03 12.65 25.89
CA ASP A 72 -12.26 13.31 27.18
C ASP A 72 -11.44 12.82 28.39
N THR A 73 -10.42 11.97 28.17
CA THR A 73 -9.45 11.63 29.22
C THR A 73 -8.36 12.71 29.37
N PRO A 74 -7.68 12.83 30.53
CA PRO A 74 -6.53 13.74 30.68
C PRO A 74 -5.43 13.47 29.65
N HIS A 75 -5.27 12.22 29.26
CA HIS A 75 -4.33 11.78 28.23
C HIS A 75 -4.75 12.23 26.82
N TRP A 76 -6.05 12.16 26.50
CA TRP A 76 -6.60 12.74 25.27
C TRP A 76 -6.34 14.24 25.20
N SER A 77 -6.63 14.98 26.28
CA SER A 77 -6.43 16.44 26.33
C SER A 77 -4.95 16.82 26.13
N SER A 78 -4.04 16.07 26.75
CA SER A 78 -2.60 16.29 26.57
C SER A 78 -2.15 16.01 25.15
N LEU A 79 -2.64 14.94 24.53
CA LEU A 79 -2.28 14.56 23.16
C LEU A 79 -2.89 15.51 22.12
N GLN A 80 -4.14 15.93 22.32
CA GLN A 80 -4.81 16.96 21.54
C GLN A 80 -4.04 18.28 21.58
N THR A 81 -3.56 18.67 22.75
CA THR A 81 -2.76 19.91 22.90
C THR A 81 -1.46 19.83 22.10
N GLU A 82 -0.73 18.71 22.19
CA GLU A 82 0.49 18.52 21.38
C GLU A 82 0.18 18.45 19.88
N CYS A 83 -0.85 17.70 19.47
CA CYS A 83 -1.28 17.66 18.08
C CYS A 83 -1.63 19.06 17.58
N ASN A 84 -2.34 19.89 18.35
CA ASN A 84 -2.63 21.27 17.97
C ASN A 84 -1.37 22.15 17.90
N ASN A 85 -0.34 21.89 18.70
CA ASN A 85 0.93 22.63 18.62
C ASN A 85 1.71 22.31 17.34
N PHE A 86 1.72 21.05 16.91
CA PHE A 86 2.47 20.61 15.71
C PHE A 86 1.67 20.67 14.43
N MET A 87 0.35 20.54 14.54
CA MET A 87 -0.61 20.41 13.46
C MET A 87 -1.90 21.18 13.82
N PRO A 88 -1.83 22.52 13.95
CA PRO A 88 -2.93 23.35 14.47
C PRO A 88 -4.23 23.24 13.66
N ASP A 89 -4.12 22.95 12.37
CA ASP A 89 -5.25 22.81 11.45
C ASP A 89 -5.73 21.35 11.30
N ARG A 90 -5.28 20.42 12.15
CA ARG A 90 -5.65 18.98 12.06
C ARG A 90 -6.54 18.57 13.23
N LYS A 91 -7.58 17.83 12.90
CA LYS A 91 -8.48 17.23 13.88
C LYS A 91 -7.91 15.86 14.31
N LEU A 92 -7.77 15.68 15.61
CA LEU A 92 -7.52 14.39 16.22
C LEU A 92 -8.82 13.58 16.26
N LEU A 93 -8.77 12.33 15.81
CA LEU A 93 -9.94 11.44 15.78
C LEU A 93 -9.63 10.14 16.53
N SER A 94 -10.53 9.69 17.40
CA SER A 94 -10.42 8.37 18.02
C SER A 94 -10.99 7.31 17.07
N ILE A 95 -10.27 6.19 16.88
CA ILE A 95 -10.79 5.04 16.12
C ILE A 95 -11.63 4.11 17.04
N GLY A 96 -11.76 4.43 18.34
CA GLY A 96 -12.44 3.56 19.30
C GLY A 96 -11.64 2.28 19.59
N SER A 97 -11.91 1.67 20.74
CA SER A 97 -11.11 0.54 21.27
C SER A 97 -11.27 -0.78 20.51
N ASN A 98 -12.21 -0.87 19.56
CA ASN A 98 -12.60 -2.11 18.89
C ASN A 98 -12.02 -2.28 17.48
N VAL A 99 -11.20 -1.35 17.00
CA VAL A 99 -10.59 -1.44 15.67
C VAL A 99 -9.20 -2.04 15.78
N SER A 100 -9.06 -3.29 15.34
CA SER A 100 -7.77 -3.92 15.18
C SER A 100 -7.09 -3.35 13.94
N LEU A 101 -6.02 -2.58 14.14
CA LEU A 101 -5.19 -2.15 13.02
C LEU A 101 -4.51 -3.39 12.39
N PRO A 102 -4.36 -3.42 11.05
CA PRO A 102 -3.68 -4.49 10.35
C PRO A 102 -2.23 -4.48 10.82
N LYS A 103 -1.90 -5.45 11.66
CA LYS A 103 -0.54 -5.72 12.10
C LYS A 103 0.14 -6.38 10.91
N VAL A 104 0.89 -5.62 10.11
CA VAL A 104 1.94 -6.18 9.27
C VAL A 104 3.25 -6.00 10.03
N PRO A 105 3.91 -7.08 10.48
CA PRO A 105 3.53 -8.49 10.38
C PRO A 105 2.62 -8.92 11.55
N THR A 106 1.65 -9.80 11.30
CA THR A 106 0.98 -10.53 12.38
C THR A 106 2.03 -11.41 13.08
N THR A 107 1.68 -12.12 14.15
CA THR A 107 2.58 -13.11 14.78
C THR A 107 3.12 -14.15 13.79
N ASN A 108 2.51 -14.26 12.59
CA ASN A 108 3.02 -14.99 11.43
C ASN A 108 3.31 -14.01 10.26
N ALA A 109 4.59 -13.84 9.90
CA ALA A 109 5.02 -12.94 8.83
C ALA A 109 4.43 -13.24 7.44
N PHE A 110 3.82 -14.42 7.25
CA PHE A 110 3.21 -14.83 5.99
C PHE A 110 1.71 -14.59 5.92
N ARG A 111 1.04 -14.28 7.05
CA ARG A 111 -0.42 -14.10 7.11
C ARG A 111 -0.80 -12.63 7.00
N PHE A 112 -1.69 -12.35 6.06
CA PHE A 112 -2.19 -11.02 5.73
C PHE A 112 -3.68 -10.92 6.04
N GLU A 113 -4.07 -9.82 6.68
CA GLU A 113 -5.47 -9.51 6.97
C GLU A 113 -5.80 -8.14 6.36
N PRO A 114 -6.97 -8.00 5.72
CA PRO A 114 -7.37 -6.74 5.12
C PRO A 114 -7.53 -5.67 6.20
N LEU A 115 -7.12 -4.44 5.88
CA LEU A 115 -7.45 -3.28 6.69
C LEU A 115 -8.95 -3.02 6.58
N SER A 116 -9.69 -3.14 7.69
CA SER A 116 -11.11 -2.77 7.77
C SER A 116 -11.29 -1.26 7.87
N ALA A 117 -10.82 -0.53 6.85
CA ALA A 117 -11.04 0.91 6.72
C ALA A 117 -11.27 1.30 5.25
N THR A 118 -12.10 2.30 5.05
CA THR A 118 -12.45 2.86 3.74
C THR A 118 -11.98 4.30 3.62
N THR A 119 -11.96 4.82 2.41
CA THR A 119 -11.79 6.24 2.12
C THR A 119 -12.94 7.06 2.68
N GLU A 120 -12.76 8.37 2.83
CA GLU A 120 -13.80 9.30 3.28
C GLU A 120 -15.07 9.18 2.43
N ASP A 121 -14.91 9.05 1.11
CA ASP A 121 -16.03 8.88 0.16
C ASP A 121 -16.67 7.47 0.21
N GLY A 122 -16.10 6.52 0.97
CA GLY A 122 -16.59 5.13 1.07
C GLY A 122 -16.33 4.24 -0.15
N ASP A 123 -15.93 4.81 -1.28
CA ASP A 123 -15.81 4.10 -2.57
C ASP A 123 -14.57 3.21 -2.71
N SER A 124 -13.59 3.31 -1.80
CA SER A 124 -12.33 2.57 -1.89
C SER A 124 -11.80 2.15 -0.53
N LEU A 125 -11.03 1.06 -0.51
CA LEU A 125 -10.39 0.55 0.71
C LEU A 125 -9.13 1.35 1.03
N ALA A 126 -8.88 1.60 2.31
CA ALA A 126 -7.63 2.16 2.78
C ALA A 126 -6.51 1.11 2.74
N ILE A 127 -5.26 1.56 2.61
CA ILE A 127 -4.08 0.69 2.55
C ILE A 127 -3.14 1.06 3.69
N ALA A 128 -2.75 0.08 4.52
CA ALA A 128 -1.71 0.29 5.51
C ALA A 128 -0.34 0.29 4.82
N VAL A 129 0.41 1.38 4.98
CA VAL A 129 1.72 1.57 4.35
C VAL A 129 2.73 1.85 5.46
N PRO A 130 3.44 0.85 6.00
CA PRO A 130 4.37 1.10 7.10
C PRO A 130 5.54 1.97 6.65
N SER A 131 6.05 2.79 7.57
CA SER A 131 7.23 3.63 7.35
C SER A 131 8.49 2.80 7.09
N ARG A 132 9.37 3.28 6.21
CA ARG A 132 10.66 2.64 5.93
C ARG A 132 11.67 2.81 7.07
N LEU A 133 11.48 3.79 7.96
CA LEU A 133 12.44 4.13 9.04
C LEU A 133 12.69 2.98 10.03
N TYR A 134 11.77 2.01 10.10
CA TYR A 134 11.90 0.84 10.96
C TYR A 134 12.55 -0.36 10.28
N PHE A 135 12.96 -0.23 9.01
CA PHE A 135 13.47 -1.32 8.19
C PHE A 135 14.84 -0.97 7.59
N GLU A 136 15.90 -1.15 8.38
CA GLU A 136 17.27 -0.98 7.91
C GLU A 136 17.66 -2.09 6.94
N GLN A 137 18.22 -1.73 5.78
CA GLN A 137 18.69 -2.69 4.79
C GLN A 137 20.01 -3.34 5.23
N THR A 138 20.06 -4.67 5.18
CA THR A 138 21.27 -5.45 5.47
C THR A 138 21.58 -6.39 4.31
N GLU A 139 22.79 -6.97 4.28
CA GLU A 139 23.13 -7.97 3.25
C GLU A 139 22.18 -9.18 3.26
N GLU A 140 21.72 -9.59 4.44
CA GLU A 140 20.75 -10.68 4.60
C GLU A 140 19.33 -10.29 4.18
N LYS A 141 18.98 -9.01 4.33
CA LYS A 141 17.65 -8.46 4.02
C LYS A 141 17.75 -7.25 3.10
N PRO A 142 18.11 -7.47 1.82
CA PRO A 142 18.32 -6.38 0.87
C PRO A 142 17.00 -5.65 0.50
N LEU A 143 15.84 -6.27 0.75
CA LEU A 143 14.53 -5.70 0.44
C LEU A 143 13.85 -5.07 1.67
N ASN A 144 14.54 -4.96 2.81
CA ASN A 144 13.99 -4.28 3.98
C ASN A 144 13.45 -2.88 3.62
N GLY A 145 12.20 -2.63 4.02
CA GLY A 145 11.49 -1.37 3.78
C GLY A 145 10.94 -1.21 2.36
N LYS A 146 11.21 -2.14 1.43
CA LYS A 146 10.64 -2.11 0.08
C LYS A 146 9.19 -2.58 0.11
N ARG A 147 8.29 -1.71 -0.34
CA ARG A 147 6.85 -1.95 -0.37
C ARG A 147 6.47 -2.58 -1.70
N ILE A 148 5.82 -3.74 -1.61
CA ILE A 148 5.52 -4.57 -2.77
C ILE A 148 4.02 -4.86 -2.82
N GLY A 149 3.44 -4.66 -4.00
CA GLY A 149 2.08 -5.08 -4.33
C GLY A 149 2.09 -6.39 -5.08
N ILE A 150 1.12 -7.24 -4.76
CA ILE A 150 1.02 -8.58 -5.33
C ILE A 150 -0.24 -8.67 -6.18
N LYS A 151 -0.11 -9.00 -7.46
CA LYS A 151 -1.25 -9.24 -8.35
C LYS A 151 -2.20 -10.26 -7.74
N ASP A 152 -3.50 -10.02 -7.85
CA ASP A 152 -4.47 -10.76 -7.04
C ASP A 152 -4.54 -12.27 -7.32
N ASN A 153 -4.17 -12.72 -8.52
CA ASN A 153 -4.05 -14.15 -8.85
C ASN A 153 -2.78 -14.86 -8.32
N ILE A 154 -1.95 -14.20 -7.50
CA ILE A 154 -0.80 -14.81 -6.81
C ILE A 154 -1.13 -15.01 -5.33
N GLN A 155 -0.94 -16.22 -4.79
CA GLN A 155 -1.44 -16.59 -3.47
C GLN A 155 -0.75 -15.85 -2.30
N LEU A 156 -1.54 -15.43 -1.31
CA LEU A 156 -1.11 -14.90 -0.02
C LEU A 156 -1.92 -15.59 1.09
N VAL A 157 -1.29 -16.06 2.16
CA VAL A 157 -1.99 -16.61 3.34
C VAL A 157 -2.85 -15.51 3.94
N GLY A 158 -4.11 -15.85 4.16
CA GLY A 158 -5.18 -14.94 4.59
C GLY A 158 -6.51 -15.61 4.24
N PRO A 159 -7.09 -15.33 3.06
CA PRO A 159 -8.20 -16.11 2.51
C PRO A 159 -7.79 -17.46 1.90
N GLN A 160 -6.48 -17.71 1.71
CA GLN A 160 -5.91 -18.94 1.18
C GLN A 160 -5.05 -19.64 2.24
N ASP A 161 -4.85 -20.96 2.10
CA ASP A 161 -4.10 -21.78 3.06
C ASP A 161 -2.59 -21.54 3.01
N GLU A 162 -2.06 -21.12 1.85
CA GLU A 162 -0.63 -20.92 1.63
C GLU A 162 -0.29 -19.64 0.83
N THR A 163 0.91 -19.13 1.06
CA THR A 163 1.51 -18.00 0.35
C THR A 163 2.38 -18.55 -0.76
N ALA A 164 2.30 -17.95 -1.95
CA ALA A 164 3.15 -18.27 -3.09
C ALA A 164 4.64 -18.26 -2.73
N ASP A 165 5.42 -19.19 -3.28
CA ASP A 165 6.86 -19.34 -2.97
C ASP A 165 7.67 -18.07 -3.28
N ILE A 166 7.34 -17.39 -4.38
CA ILE A 166 7.99 -16.12 -4.73
C ILE A 166 7.74 -15.05 -3.66
N VAL A 167 6.53 -14.99 -3.10
CA VAL A 167 6.20 -14.02 -2.06
C VAL A 167 6.86 -14.37 -0.74
N LYS A 168 6.89 -15.67 -0.36
CA LYS A 168 7.66 -16.15 0.80
C LYS A 168 9.12 -15.69 0.71
N LYS A 169 9.76 -15.85 -0.46
CA LYS A 169 11.16 -15.41 -0.70
C LYS A 169 11.34 -13.89 -0.56
N LEU A 170 10.42 -13.10 -1.09
CA LEU A 170 10.46 -11.64 -0.97
C LEU A 170 10.36 -11.21 0.51
N ILE A 171 9.43 -11.79 1.26
CA ILE A 171 9.26 -11.52 2.69
C ILE A 171 10.51 -11.91 3.48
N HIS A 172 11.11 -13.07 3.17
CA HIS A 172 12.38 -13.48 3.78
C HIS A 172 13.52 -12.48 3.56
N GLN A 173 13.56 -11.84 2.39
CA GLN A 173 14.53 -10.78 2.07
C GLN A 173 14.18 -9.41 2.67
N GLY A 174 13.09 -9.30 3.44
CA GLY A 174 12.70 -8.07 4.12
C GLY A 174 11.61 -7.24 3.44
N ALA A 175 11.07 -7.70 2.30
CA ALA A 175 10.04 -6.96 1.60
C ALA A 175 8.75 -6.86 2.42
N VAL A 176 8.12 -5.69 2.36
CA VAL A 176 6.83 -5.42 2.98
C VAL A 176 5.74 -5.58 1.92
N VAL A 177 4.92 -6.61 2.06
CA VAL A 177 3.72 -6.77 1.22
C VAL A 177 2.62 -5.86 1.78
N ILE A 178 2.17 -4.89 0.98
CA ILE A 178 1.18 -3.90 1.40
C ILE A 178 -0.25 -4.23 0.96
N GLY A 179 -0.41 -5.15 0.01
CA GLY A 179 -1.74 -5.56 -0.44
C GLY A 179 -1.78 -6.24 -1.81
N LYS A 180 -3.01 -6.55 -2.20
CA LYS A 180 -3.36 -7.13 -3.49
C LYS A 180 -3.60 -6.05 -4.54
N GLN A 181 -3.17 -6.30 -5.78
CA GLN A 181 -3.35 -5.39 -6.90
C GLN A 181 -4.42 -5.92 -7.85
N ARG A 182 -5.26 -5.01 -8.35
CA ARG A 182 -6.25 -5.32 -9.38
C ARG A 182 -5.58 -5.94 -10.60
N LEU A 183 -6.23 -6.97 -11.16
CA LEU A 183 -5.86 -7.57 -12.44
C LEU A 183 -7.00 -7.36 -13.46
N ASN A 184 -6.94 -8.01 -14.62
CA ASN A 184 -8.11 -8.21 -15.48
C ASN A 184 -8.74 -9.56 -15.14
N ALA A 185 -10.04 -9.75 -15.37
CA ALA A 185 -10.73 -10.98 -14.95
C ALA A 185 -9.99 -12.23 -15.46
N PHE A 186 -9.65 -13.14 -14.54
CA PHE A 186 -8.88 -14.37 -14.81
C PHE A 186 -7.57 -14.17 -15.58
N ALA A 187 -6.95 -12.99 -15.47
CA ALA A 187 -5.81 -12.58 -16.27
C ALA A 187 -6.07 -12.64 -17.79
N GLY A 188 -7.33 -12.45 -18.19
CA GLY A 188 -7.81 -12.55 -19.57
C GLY A 188 -7.46 -11.36 -20.45
N SER A 189 -8.00 -11.38 -21.68
CA SER A 189 -7.71 -10.43 -22.77
C SER A 189 -8.58 -9.18 -22.75
N GLU A 190 -9.28 -8.90 -21.65
CA GLU A 190 -10.02 -7.65 -21.49
C GLU A 190 -9.09 -6.47 -21.75
N LYS A 191 -9.59 -5.45 -22.44
CA LYS A 191 -8.88 -4.20 -22.73
C LYS A 191 -9.38 -3.11 -21.79
N PRO A 192 -8.65 -2.81 -20.69
CA PRO A 192 -9.12 -1.82 -19.75
C PRO A 192 -8.89 -0.39 -20.26
N PRO A 193 -9.79 0.56 -19.97
CA PRO A 193 -10.97 0.41 -19.11
C PRO A 193 -12.23 -0.16 -19.81
N ASP A 194 -12.24 -0.27 -21.14
CA ASP A 194 -13.44 -0.44 -21.97
C ASP A 194 -14.17 -1.80 -21.78
N GLN A 195 -13.48 -2.84 -21.34
CA GLN A 195 -13.99 -4.23 -21.33
C GLN A 195 -14.03 -4.88 -19.95
N CYS A 196 -13.82 -4.13 -18.87
CA CYS A 196 -13.90 -4.66 -17.51
C CYS A 196 -15.36 -4.62 -17.02
N ILE A 197 -15.93 -5.79 -16.71
CA ILE A 197 -17.36 -5.92 -16.34
C ILE A 197 -17.52 -6.05 -14.82
N ASP A 198 -16.72 -6.91 -14.17
CA ASP A 198 -16.90 -7.26 -12.76
C ASP A 198 -16.44 -6.14 -11.79
N TYR A 199 -15.45 -5.37 -12.21
CA TYR A 199 -14.90 -4.27 -11.45
C TYR A 199 -14.26 -3.25 -12.38
N PHE A 200 -14.21 -2.01 -11.95
CA PHE A 200 -13.53 -0.97 -12.71
C PHE A 200 -12.02 -1.20 -12.73
N SER A 201 -11.45 -1.03 -13.91
CA SER A 201 -10.01 -1.11 -14.07
C SER A 201 -9.27 -0.05 -13.25
N SER A 202 -7.99 -0.31 -13.05
CA SER A 202 -7.08 0.73 -12.59
C SER A 202 -6.94 1.79 -13.67
N TRP A 203 -6.69 3.02 -13.23
CA TRP A 203 -6.49 4.20 -14.07
C TRP A 203 -5.01 4.42 -14.32
N ASN A 204 -4.66 4.92 -15.50
CA ASN A 204 -3.28 5.22 -15.80
C ASN A 204 -3.00 6.63 -15.33
N PRO A 205 -2.08 6.88 -14.39
CA PRO A 205 -1.78 8.23 -13.93
C PRO A 205 -1.10 9.10 -15.02
N ARG A 206 -0.74 8.53 -16.18
CA ARG A 206 -0.14 9.25 -17.31
C ARG A 206 -1.19 9.83 -18.25
N ALA A 207 -0.76 10.81 -19.06
CA ALA A 207 -1.59 11.51 -20.05
C ALA A 207 -2.90 12.05 -19.48
N ASP A 208 -2.80 12.72 -18.32
CA ASP A 208 -3.94 13.26 -17.55
C ASP A 208 -5.03 12.24 -17.22
N GLY A 209 -4.71 10.94 -17.32
CA GLY A 209 -5.64 9.87 -17.07
C GLY A 209 -6.29 9.21 -18.28
N TYR A 210 -6.13 9.78 -19.47
CA TYR A 210 -6.83 9.32 -20.66
C TYR A 210 -6.14 8.16 -21.37
N LEU A 211 -4.97 7.73 -20.89
CA LEU A 211 -4.29 6.57 -21.43
C LEU A 211 -4.82 5.29 -20.79
N ARG A 212 -4.97 4.24 -21.59
CA ARG A 212 -5.27 2.90 -21.08
C ARG A 212 -4.16 2.37 -20.16
N THR A 213 -4.53 1.56 -19.18
CA THR A 213 -3.60 0.88 -18.27
C THR A 213 -3.02 -0.42 -18.83
N ALA A 214 -3.61 -0.93 -19.92
CA ALA A 214 -3.35 -2.27 -20.45
C ALA A 214 -3.55 -3.36 -19.39
N GLY A 215 -3.25 -4.61 -19.72
CA GLY A 215 -3.52 -5.72 -18.82
C GLY A 215 -2.67 -6.95 -19.11
N SER A 216 -2.79 -8.00 -18.31
CA SER A 216 -3.71 -8.15 -17.18
C SER A 216 -3.15 -7.71 -15.83
N THR A 217 -1.94 -7.15 -15.76
CA THR A 217 -1.35 -6.58 -14.53
C THR A 217 -1.59 -5.06 -14.45
N SER A 218 -2.85 -4.65 -14.69
CA SER A 218 -3.25 -3.25 -14.76
C SER A 218 -2.99 -2.49 -13.46
N GLY A 219 -3.39 -3.05 -12.31
CA GLY A 219 -3.16 -2.44 -11.00
C GLY A 219 -1.69 -2.32 -10.62
N GLY A 220 -0.85 -3.25 -11.06
CA GLY A 220 0.60 -3.16 -10.88
C GLY A 220 1.21 -1.98 -11.63
N GLY A 221 0.88 -1.82 -12.91
CA GLY A 221 1.34 -0.70 -13.72
C GLY A 221 0.85 0.65 -13.19
N SER A 222 -0.44 0.75 -12.84
CA SER A 222 -1.03 1.98 -12.29
C SER A 222 -0.46 2.37 -10.94
N SER A 223 -0.31 1.42 -10.01
CA SER A 223 0.14 1.73 -8.66
C SER A 223 1.58 2.23 -8.63
N ILE A 224 2.48 1.58 -9.39
CA ILE A 224 3.89 2.00 -9.45
C ILE A 224 4.04 3.36 -10.14
N ALA A 225 3.23 3.65 -11.16
CA ALA A 225 3.29 4.95 -11.83
C ALA A 225 2.58 6.06 -11.05
N GLY A 226 1.66 5.71 -10.15
CA GLY A 226 0.77 6.67 -9.48
C GLY A 226 1.17 6.96 -8.03
N TYR A 227 1.83 6.03 -7.36
CA TYR A 227 2.18 6.13 -5.95
C TYR A 227 3.69 6.07 -5.75
N ASN A 228 4.30 7.21 -5.41
CA ASN A 228 5.74 7.31 -5.15
C ASN A 228 6.20 6.46 -3.95
N TRP A 229 5.28 6.17 -3.03
CA TRP A 229 5.55 5.34 -1.86
C TRP A 229 5.59 3.84 -2.17
N MET A 230 5.26 3.43 -3.40
CA MET A 230 5.30 2.04 -3.86
C MET A 230 6.62 1.73 -4.58
N ASP A 231 7.33 0.68 -4.18
CA ASP A 231 8.63 0.32 -4.79
C ASP A 231 8.47 -0.67 -5.96
N TYR A 232 7.72 -1.76 -5.75
CA TYR A 232 7.62 -2.85 -6.72
C TYR A 232 6.21 -3.43 -6.84
N ALA A 233 5.90 -3.97 -8.02
CA ALA A 233 4.70 -4.73 -8.29
C ALA A 233 5.07 -6.09 -8.85
N VAL A 234 4.53 -7.16 -8.26
CA VAL A 234 4.71 -8.53 -8.72
C VAL A 234 3.47 -8.96 -9.46
N GLY A 235 3.63 -9.45 -10.68
CA GLY A 235 2.51 -9.91 -11.49
C GLY A 235 2.88 -11.04 -12.43
N THR A 236 1.86 -11.51 -13.15
CA THR A 236 2.00 -12.58 -14.15
C THR A 236 2.08 -12.00 -15.55
N ASP A 237 2.95 -12.58 -16.38
CA ASP A 237 3.13 -12.23 -17.79
C ASP A 237 2.93 -13.48 -18.64
N ASN A 238 1.72 -13.60 -19.20
CA ASN A 238 1.35 -14.70 -20.07
C ASN A 238 1.45 -14.23 -21.51
N TRP A 239 1.95 -15.11 -22.38
CA TRP A 239 1.82 -14.97 -23.81
C TRP A 239 0.43 -15.47 -24.23
N SER A 240 -0.37 -14.62 -24.88
CA SER A 240 -1.59 -15.02 -25.58
C SER A 240 -1.25 -15.44 -27.00
N CYS A 241 -1.90 -16.53 -27.40
CA CYS A 241 -1.70 -17.18 -28.68
C CYS A 241 -2.38 -16.37 -29.80
N THR A 242 -1.71 -16.34 -30.95
CA THR A 242 -2.19 -15.79 -32.21
C THR A 242 -3.39 -16.60 -32.70
N LEU A 243 -4.61 -16.07 -32.57
CA LEU A 243 -5.73 -16.51 -33.41
C LEU A 243 -5.76 -15.59 -34.62
N ASN A 244 -5.63 -16.17 -35.82
CA ASN A 244 -5.76 -15.50 -37.13
C ASN A 244 -4.64 -14.52 -37.54
N ASN A 245 -3.35 -14.87 -37.33
CA ASN A 245 -2.19 -14.07 -37.77
C ASN A 245 -2.14 -12.63 -37.24
N MET A 246 -2.98 -12.26 -36.28
CA MET A 246 -2.83 -11.03 -35.50
C MET A 246 -2.02 -11.35 -34.24
N VAL A 247 -0.75 -10.94 -34.24
CA VAL A 247 0.08 -10.96 -33.03
C VAL A 247 -0.39 -9.82 -32.13
N GLU A 248 -1.37 -10.06 -31.26
CA GLU A 248 -1.49 -9.22 -30.08
C GLU A 248 -0.40 -9.69 -29.10
N ALA A 249 0.76 -9.02 -29.18
CA ALA A 249 1.90 -9.24 -28.29
C ALA A 249 1.46 -9.02 -26.84
N THR A 250 1.12 -10.11 -26.18
CA THR A 250 0.49 -10.10 -24.86
C THR A 250 1.61 -10.29 -23.87
N GLY A 251 2.05 -9.16 -23.33
CA GLY A 251 2.93 -9.10 -22.20
C GLY A 251 2.11 -8.63 -21.02
N SER A 252 1.46 -9.54 -20.30
CA SER A 252 0.51 -9.13 -19.27
C SER A 252 1.13 -8.32 -18.12
N LEU A 253 2.46 -8.27 -18.02
CA LEU A 253 3.21 -7.37 -17.14
C LEU A 253 3.94 -6.29 -17.94
N ARG A 254 4.58 -6.65 -19.06
CA ARG A 254 5.37 -5.73 -19.89
C ARG A 254 4.54 -4.67 -20.59
N GLU A 255 3.30 -4.95 -20.96
CA GLU A 255 2.42 -4.01 -21.63
C GLU A 255 1.90 -2.92 -20.67
N PRO A 256 1.34 -3.24 -19.49
CA PRO A 256 1.09 -2.24 -18.44
C PRO A 256 2.32 -1.41 -18.11
N ALA A 257 3.49 -2.04 -17.99
CA ALA A 257 4.74 -1.32 -17.74
C ALA A 257 5.05 -0.32 -18.87
N ARG A 258 4.94 -0.73 -20.14
CA ARG A 258 5.16 0.14 -21.30
C ARG A 258 4.24 1.35 -21.31
N VAL A 259 2.94 1.16 -21.09
CA VAL A 259 1.96 2.27 -21.16
C VAL A 259 2.00 3.19 -19.93
N CYS A 260 2.48 2.68 -18.79
CA CYS A 260 2.69 3.49 -17.58
C CYS A 260 4.09 4.12 -17.51
N VAL A 261 4.95 3.89 -18.51
CA VAL A 261 6.35 4.37 -18.59
C VAL A 261 7.21 3.80 -17.45
N LEU A 262 7.16 2.49 -17.30
CA LEU A 262 7.84 1.72 -16.26
C LEU A 262 8.70 0.62 -16.89
N TYR A 263 9.61 0.07 -16.09
CA TYR A 263 10.34 -1.14 -16.44
C TYR A 263 9.53 -2.37 -16.09
N GLY A 264 9.37 -3.29 -17.05
CA GLY A 264 8.69 -4.57 -16.86
C GLY A 264 9.61 -5.73 -17.22
N LEU A 265 9.88 -6.63 -16.27
CA LEU A 265 10.74 -7.79 -16.47
C LEU A 265 9.92 -9.08 -16.49
N LYS A 266 10.05 -9.83 -17.58
CA LYS A 266 9.51 -11.19 -17.70
C LYS A 266 10.67 -12.18 -17.66
N ALA A 267 10.76 -12.95 -16.57
CA ALA A 267 11.77 -13.99 -16.44
C ALA A 267 11.55 -15.12 -17.47
N THR A 268 12.61 -15.87 -17.78
CA THR A 268 12.49 -17.09 -18.57
C THR A 268 11.53 -18.05 -17.89
N ASN A 269 10.74 -18.76 -18.70
CA ASN A 269 9.74 -19.69 -18.19
C ASN A 269 10.38 -20.68 -17.20
N ARG A 270 9.67 -20.96 -16.10
CA ARG A 270 10.07 -21.91 -15.03
C ARG A 270 11.24 -21.46 -14.14
N ILE A 271 11.76 -20.24 -14.27
CA ILE A 271 12.73 -19.70 -13.30
C ILE A 271 12.03 -19.31 -11.98
N ILE A 272 10.80 -18.80 -12.07
CA ILE A 272 10.03 -18.33 -10.93
C ILE A 272 8.83 -19.25 -10.75
N SER A 273 8.70 -19.84 -9.56
CA SER A 273 7.49 -20.54 -9.10
C SER A 273 6.58 -19.53 -8.42
N ALA A 274 5.34 -19.43 -8.88
CA ALA A 274 4.31 -18.55 -8.34
C ALA A 274 3.24 -19.38 -7.65
#